data_AF-A0A3A2ZND8-F1
#
_entry.id   AF-A0A3A2ZND8-F1
#
_cell.length_a   1.000
_cell.length_b   1.000
_cell.length_c   1.000
_cell.angle_alpha   90.00
_cell.angle_beta   90.00
_cell.angle_gamma   90.00
#
_symmetry.space_group_name_H-M   'P 1'
#
loop_
_entity.id
_entity.type
_entity.pdbx_description
1 polymer ?
#
loop_
_entity_poly.entity_id
_entity_poly.type
_entity_poly.pdbx_seq_one_letter_code
_entity_poly.pdbx_strand_id
1 'polypeptide(L)'
;MTMAICYLFAQNYKTPKRDERMWPNTPPAAATVMALIGINLGIFLLWKFPPAWRTLNRYFIVTSLYPYGASIIGSAFSHQKTVHALVNMAALWLMGTKGSAGDTDLPAQVHDDIGRGNFLAIYMASGVLSSFTSLAAHVLAGNLRYTSLGASGAVCGLVATWLMVRSNDVFTFYFLPRELDEIVKARGSTILAAVVGFEIISILSPWKFTRLDNWGHLGGYIAGAASGYALKARMEKDRRKKRSWWGNLTE
;
A
#
# COMPACT_ATOMS: atom_id res chain seq x y z
N MET A 1 16.88 8.98 3.63
CA MET A 1 16.96 8.25 4.91
C MET A 1 15.84 7.21 5.08
N THR A 2 14.55 7.60 5.01
CA THR A 2 13.42 6.67 5.28
C THR A 2 13.40 5.42 4.40
N MET A 3 13.67 5.56 3.10
CA MET A 3 13.73 4.42 2.17
C MET A 3 14.81 3.40 2.57
N ALA A 4 15.98 3.88 3.00
CA ALA A 4 17.05 3.00 3.48
C ALA A 4 16.65 2.27 4.77
N ILE A 5 15.97 2.96 5.70
CA ILE A 5 15.43 2.33 6.92
C ILE A 5 14.40 1.26 6.57
N CYS A 6 13.48 1.53 5.63
CA CYS A 6 12.50 0.55 5.17
C CYS A 6 13.18 -0.67 4.54
N TYR A 7 14.19 -0.45 3.70
CA TYR A 7 14.98 -1.52 3.10
C TYR A 7 15.70 -2.36 4.15
N LEU A 8 16.43 -1.72 5.07
CA LEU A 8 17.15 -2.40 6.14
C LEU A 8 16.19 -3.16 7.07
N PHE A 9 15.04 -2.58 7.40
CA PHE A 9 13.99 -3.26 8.17
C PHE A 9 13.53 -4.52 7.45
N ALA A 10 13.21 -4.43 6.15
CA ALA A 10 12.77 -5.59 5.36
C ALA A 10 13.83 -6.71 5.31
N GLN A 11 15.12 -6.36 5.18
CA GLN A 11 16.20 -7.36 5.14
C GLN A 11 16.47 -8.03 6.50
N ASN A 12 16.27 -7.30 7.60
CA ASN A 12 16.62 -7.76 8.95
C ASN A 12 15.42 -8.24 9.78
N TYR A 13 14.20 -8.11 9.26
CA TYR A 13 12.98 -8.50 9.97
C TYR A 13 12.93 -10.00 10.21
N LYS A 14 12.81 -10.40 11.49
CA LYS A 14 12.59 -11.78 11.90
C LYS A 14 11.16 -11.95 12.38
N THR A 15 10.45 -12.94 11.83
CA THR A 15 9.08 -13.24 12.25
C THR A 15 9.08 -13.81 13.67
N PRO A 16 8.33 -13.20 14.62
CA PRO A 16 8.26 -13.72 15.98
C PRO A 16 7.54 -15.08 16.02
N LYS A 17 7.99 -15.94 16.94
CA LYS A 17 7.33 -17.23 17.20
C LYS A 17 5.93 -16.98 17.75
N ARG A 18 5.07 -18.01 17.74
CA ARG A 18 3.64 -17.83 18.07
C ARG A 18 3.43 -17.38 19.52
N ASP A 19 4.16 -17.98 20.44
CA ASP A 19 4.20 -17.71 21.88
C ASP A 19 4.79 -16.33 22.23
N GLU A 20 5.65 -15.78 21.38
CA GLU A 20 6.25 -14.45 21.55
C GLU A 20 5.36 -13.29 21.03
N ARG A 21 4.19 -13.59 20.43
CA ARG A 21 3.30 -12.57 19.86
C ARG A 21 2.40 -11.95 20.92
N MET A 22 2.14 -10.65 20.81
CA MET A 22 1.11 -9.97 21.61
C MET A 22 -0.30 -10.57 21.40
N TRP A 23 -0.59 -11.04 20.18
CA TRP A 23 -1.83 -11.77 19.84
C TRP A 23 -1.50 -13.16 19.27
N PRO A 24 -1.25 -14.19 20.11
CA PRO A 24 -0.82 -15.52 19.67
C PRO A 24 -1.84 -16.28 18.82
N ASN A 25 -3.13 -15.97 19.00
CA ASN A 25 -4.25 -16.64 18.35
C ASN A 25 -4.79 -15.90 17.13
N THR A 26 -4.18 -14.76 16.78
CA THR A 26 -4.57 -13.96 15.61
C THR A 26 -3.61 -14.22 14.46
N PRO A 27 -4.11 -14.39 13.21
CA PRO A 27 -3.24 -14.50 12.04
C PRO A 27 -2.27 -13.30 11.95
N PRO A 28 -0.99 -13.51 11.59
CA PRO A 28 -0.01 -12.43 11.53
C PRO A 28 -0.42 -11.25 10.65
N ALA A 29 -1.07 -11.53 9.53
CA ALA A 29 -1.64 -10.55 8.61
C ALA A 29 -2.70 -9.67 9.28
N ALA A 30 -3.72 -10.28 9.88
CA ALA A 30 -4.78 -9.58 10.60
C ALA A 30 -4.22 -8.73 11.74
N ALA A 31 -3.29 -9.26 12.53
CA ALA A 31 -2.61 -8.51 13.58
C ALA A 31 -1.89 -7.26 13.04
N THR A 32 -1.14 -7.38 11.94
CA THR A 32 -0.44 -6.25 11.31
C THR A 32 -1.44 -5.18 10.85
N VAL A 33 -2.48 -5.60 10.14
CA VAL A 33 -3.44 -4.69 9.52
C VAL A 33 -4.33 -4.03 10.55
N MET A 34 -4.80 -4.76 11.57
CA MET A 34 -5.53 -4.17 12.70
C MET A 34 -4.69 -3.12 13.43
N ALA A 35 -3.38 -3.35 13.59
CA ALA A 35 -2.51 -2.34 14.20
C ALA A 35 -2.41 -1.07 13.34
N LEU A 36 -2.23 -1.20 12.02
CA LEU A 36 -2.21 -0.05 11.11
C LEU A 36 -3.56 0.69 11.08
N ILE A 37 -4.67 -0.05 11.05
CA ILE A 37 -6.02 0.51 11.13
C ILE A 37 -6.21 1.25 12.46
N GLY A 38 -5.82 0.62 13.58
CA GLY A 38 -5.90 1.22 14.91
C GLY A 38 -5.12 2.52 15.02
N ILE A 39 -3.91 2.59 14.45
CA ILE A 39 -3.11 3.83 14.38
C ILE A 39 -3.85 4.92 13.60
N ASN A 40 -4.36 4.61 12.41
CA ASN A 40 -5.09 5.55 11.57
C ASN A 40 -6.38 6.04 12.24
N LEU A 41 -7.14 5.14 12.88
CA LEU A 41 -8.35 5.47 13.62
C LEU A 41 -8.02 6.32 14.86
N GLY A 42 -6.94 6.00 15.58
CA GLY A 42 -6.46 6.80 16.71
C GLY A 42 -6.14 8.24 16.29
N ILE A 43 -5.39 8.42 15.19
CA ILE A 43 -5.08 9.75 14.65
C ILE A 43 -6.35 10.45 14.14
N PHE A 44 -7.27 9.73 13.49
CA PHE A 44 -8.56 10.26 13.08
C PHE A 44 -9.39 10.76 14.27
N LEU A 45 -9.39 10.05 15.40
CA LEU A 45 -10.04 10.49 16.63
C LEU A 45 -9.33 11.68 17.27
N LEU A 46 -8.00 11.73 17.22
CA LEU A 46 -7.23 12.91 17.68
C LEU A 46 -7.60 14.17 16.90
N TRP A 47 -7.98 14.08 15.62
CA TRP A 47 -8.53 15.23 14.89
C TRP A 47 -9.84 15.76 15.47
N LYS A 48 -10.55 14.98 16.29
CA LYS A 48 -11.77 15.42 17.01
C LYS A 48 -11.44 16.09 18.36
N PHE A 49 -10.17 16.15 18.74
CA PHE A 49 -9.70 16.72 20.00
C PHE A 49 -8.89 18.00 19.75
N PRO A 50 -9.47 19.20 19.97
CA PRO A 50 -8.83 20.48 19.64
C PRO A 50 -7.41 20.67 20.19
N PRO A 51 -7.06 20.23 21.41
CA PRO A 51 -5.70 20.36 21.92
C PRO A 51 -4.64 19.63 21.08
N ALA A 52 -5.00 18.59 20.32
CA ALA A 52 -4.07 17.87 19.44
C ALA A 52 -3.81 18.60 18.11
N TRP A 53 -4.65 19.57 17.72
CA TRP A 53 -4.62 20.17 16.38
C TRP A 53 -3.30 20.86 16.04
N ARG A 54 -2.63 21.48 17.01
CA ARG A 54 -1.33 22.12 16.78
C ARG A 54 -0.29 21.10 16.27
N THR A 55 -0.26 19.93 16.89
CA THR A 55 0.65 18.84 16.52
C THR A 55 0.23 18.21 15.19
N LEU A 56 -1.06 17.94 15.03
CA LEU A 56 -1.60 17.29 13.82
C LEU A 56 -1.42 18.16 12.56
N ASN A 57 -1.71 19.46 12.64
CA ASN A 57 -1.51 20.36 11.51
C ASN A 57 -0.03 20.49 11.11
N ARG A 58 0.89 20.33 12.06
CA ARG A 58 2.34 20.41 11.79
C ARG A 58 2.92 19.11 11.22
N TYR A 59 2.52 17.96 11.76
CA TYR A 59 3.19 16.67 11.49
C TYR A 59 2.31 15.63 10.79
N PHE A 60 1.03 15.89 10.56
CA PHE A 60 0.09 14.94 9.97
C PHE A 60 -0.66 15.51 8.75
N ILE A 61 -0.19 16.64 8.23
CA ILE A 61 -0.62 17.25 6.96
C ILE A 61 0.62 17.66 6.17
N VAL A 62 0.68 17.27 4.90
CA VAL A 62 1.65 17.84 3.97
C VAL A 62 1.03 19.09 3.36
N THR A 63 1.72 20.21 3.47
CA THR A 63 1.34 21.48 2.84
C THR A 63 2.44 21.91 1.89
N SER A 64 2.11 22.21 0.64
CA SER A 64 3.12 22.58 -0.38
C SER A 64 3.88 23.86 -0.05
N LEU A 65 3.23 24.82 0.62
CA LEU A 65 3.85 26.09 1.03
C LEU A 65 4.87 25.93 2.17
N TYR A 66 4.65 24.98 3.09
CA TYR A 66 5.50 24.80 4.27
C TYR A 66 5.60 23.30 4.60
N PRO A 67 6.37 22.52 3.83
CA PRO A 67 6.50 21.09 4.07
C PRO A 67 7.44 20.81 5.26
N TYR A 68 7.02 19.94 6.16
CA TYR A 68 7.87 19.40 7.22
C TYR A 68 8.27 17.97 6.85
N GLY A 69 9.55 17.61 7.00
CA GLY A 69 10.01 16.24 6.68
C GLY A 69 9.24 15.16 7.46
N ALA A 70 8.90 15.42 8.73
CA ALA A 70 8.08 14.50 9.52
C ALA A 70 6.62 14.42 9.03
N SER A 71 6.10 15.48 8.39
CA SER A 71 4.72 15.45 7.89
C SER A 71 4.53 14.55 6.68
N ILE A 72 5.58 14.30 5.89
CA ILE A 72 5.60 13.27 4.82
C ILE A 72 5.32 11.86 5.37
N ILE A 73 5.73 11.59 6.61
CA ILE A 73 5.51 10.30 7.25
C ILE A 73 4.14 10.29 7.94
N GLY A 74 3.85 11.31 8.76
CA GLY A 74 2.61 11.35 9.53
C GLY A 74 1.36 11.49 8.66
N SER A 75 1.44 12.16 7.51
CA SER A 75 0.33 12.26 6.55
C SER A 75 -0.19 10.91 6.09
N ALA A 76 0.69 9.90 5.95
CA ALA A 76 0.34 8.54 5.53
C ALA A 76 -0.54 7.79 6.54
N PHE A 77 -0.74 8.35 7.74
CA PHE A 77 -1.57 7.79 8.81
C PHE A 77 -2.74 8.73 9.21
N SER A 78 -2.92 9.83 8.49
CA SER A 78 -3.82 10.91 8.90
C SER A 78 -5.04 10.98 8.01
N HIS A 79 -6.22 11.09 8.63
CA HIS A 79 -7.49 11.26 7.94
C HIS A 79 -8.35 12.29 8.69
N GLN A 80 -9.01 13.19 7.98
CA GLN A 80 -9.96 14.15 8.57
C GLN A 80 -11.42 13.83 8.20
N LYS A 81 -11.65 13.29 7.00
CA LYS A 81 -12.98 12.93 6.47
C LYS A 81 -13.31 11.47 6.76
N THR A 82 -14.48 11.20 7.33
CA THR A 82 -14.91 9.85 7.73
C THR A 82 -14.93 8.88 6.56
N VAL A 83 -15.55 9.24 5.43
CA VAL A 83 -15.62 8.37 4.24
C VAL A 83 -14.23 8.05 3.71
N HIS A 84 -13.32 9.04 3.69
CA HIS A 84 -11.95 8.83 3.25
C HIS A 84 -11.21 7.83 4.16
N ALA A 85 -11.38 7.96 5.48
CA ALA A 85 -10.82 7.00 6.45
C ALA A 85 -11.40 5.60 6.22
N LEU A 86 -12.73 5.46 6.13
CA LEU A 86 -13.39 4.17 5.94
C LEU A 86 -12.92 3.44 4.68
N VAL A 87 -12.88 4.13 3.54
CA VAL A 87 -12.43 3.54 2.28
C VAL A 87 -10.97 3.07 2.37
N ASN A 88 -10.09 3.86 3.00
CA ASN A 88 -8.70 3.45 3.19
C ASN A 88 -8.56 2.25 4.12
N MET A 89 -9.29 2.22 5.23
CA MET A 89 -9.20 1.11 6.18
C MET A 89 -9.77 -0.18 5.57
N ALA A 90 -10.87 -0.08 4.82
CA ALA A 90 -11.42 -1.20 4.06
C ALA A 90 -10.42 -1.70 3.01
N ALA A 91 -9.83 -0.80 2.21
CA ALA A 91 -8.83 -1.19 1.22
C ALA A 91 -7.59 -1.83 1.86
N LEU A 92 -7.12 -1.31 2.99
CA LEU A 92 -6.00 -1.90 3.73
C LEU A 92 -6.34 -3.28 4.30
N TRP A 93 -7.55 -3.47 4.82
CA TRP A 93 -8.07 -4.78 5.26
C TRP A 93 -8.10 -5.78 4.11
N LEU A 94 -8.68 -5.38 2.98
CA LEU A 94 -8.83 -6.21 1.79
C LEU A 94 -7.48 -6.59 1.17
N MET A 95 -6.50 -5.69 1.16
CA MET A 95 -5.17 -5.99 0.60
C MET A 95 -4.33 -6.82 1.55
N GLY A 96 -4.44 -6.56 2.86
CA GLY A 96 -3.53 -7.10 3.86
C GLY A 96 -4.03 -8.35 4.58
N THR A 97 -5.31 -8.70 4.50
CA THR A 97 -5.88 -9.86 5.20
C THR A 97 -6.71 -10.73 4.27
N LYS A 98 -6.79 -12.03 4.57
CA LYS A 98 -7.86 -12.89 4.04
C LYS A 98 -9.18 -12.34 4.57
N GLY A 99 -9.94 -11.65 3.72
CA GLY A 99 -11.24 -11.16 4.13
C GLY A 99 -12.19 -12.33 4.39
N SER A 100 -12.45 -12.65 5.65
CA SER A 100 -13.66 -13.38 6.05
C SER A 100 -14.78 -12.36 6.25
N ALA A 101 -15.27 -11.78 5.15
CA ALA A 101 -16.49 -10.98 5.15
C ALA A 101 -17.58 -11.78 4.44
N GLY A 102 -17.98 -12.91 5.05
CA GLY A 102 -18.87 -13.91 4.45
C GLY A 102 -18.13 -15.04 3.70
N ASP A 103 -18.90 -15.94 3.08
CA ASP A 103 -18.45 -17.08 2.24
C ASP A 103 -17.67 -16.66 0.96
N THR A 104 -17.19 -15.43 0.89
CA THR A 104 -16.42 -14.90 -0.23
C THR A 104 -14.94 -14.89 0.10
N ASP A 105 -14.21 -15.87 -0.44
CA ASP A 105 -12.75 -15.87 -0.50
C ASP A 105 -12.26 -14.62 -1.26
N LEU A 106 -11.95 -13.55 -0.52
CA LEU A 106 -11.37 -12.36 -1.11
C LEU A 106 -9.91 -12.65 -1.55
N PRO A 107 -9.52 -12.29 -2.80
CA PRO A 107 -8.33 -12.85 -3.44
C PRO A 107 -7.01 -12.15 -3.06
N ALA A 108 -7.04 -10.96 -2.46
CA ALA A 108 -5.83 -10.18 -2.22
C ALA A 108 -5.20 -10.50 -0.86
N GLN A 109 -4.00 -11.09 -0.89
CA GLN A 109 -3.29 -11.56 0.30
C GLN A 109 -1.83 -11.08 0.26
N VAL A 110 -1.61 -9.79 -0.02
CA VAL A 110 -0.25 -9.28 -0.25
C VAL A 110 0.64 -9.51 0.96
N HIS A 111 0.10 -9.40 2.18
CA HIS A 111 0.85 -9.66 3.40
C HIS A 111 1.34 -11.12 3.48
N ASP A 112 0.52 -12.09 3.10
CA ASP A 112 0.91 -13.51 3.14
C ASP A 112 1.87 -13.86 2.00
N ASP A 113 1.73 -13.20 0.83
CA ASP A 113 2.62 -13.39 -0.31
C ASP A 113 4.06 -12.91 -0.04
N ILE A 114 4.22 -11.79 0.67
CA ILE A 114 5.54 -11.14 0.87
C ILE A 114 6.06 -11.16 2.30
N GLY A 115 5.23 -11.52 3.27
CA GLY A 115 5.53 -11.51 4.70
C GLY A 115 5.49 -10.12 5.35
N ARG A 116 5.36 -10.10 6.69
CA ARG A 116 5.16 -8.87 7.49
C ARG A 116 6.25 -7.82 7.29
N GLY A 117 7.52 -8.23 7.27
CA GLY A 117 8.66 -7.32 7.15
C GLY A 117 8.62 -6.49 5.88
N ASN A 118 8.45 -7.16 4.73
CA ASN A 118 8.30 -6.51 3.43
C ASN A 118 7.00 -5.70 3.36
N PHE A 119 5.90 -6.22 3.89
CA PHE A 119 4.60 -5.52 3.91
C PHE A 119 4.69 -4.15 4.59
N LEU A 120 5.23 -4.10 5.81
CA LEU A 120 5.38 -2.85 6.55
C LEU A 120 6.38 -1.90 5.89
N ALA A 121 7.51 -2.43 5.39
CA ALA A 121 8.50 -1.63 4.69
C ALA A 121 7.93 -0.98 3.42
N ILE A 122 7.16 -1.74 2.63
CA ILE A 122 6.53 -1.24 1.40
C ILE A 122 5.42 -0.26 1.72
N TYR A 123 4.55 -0.54 2.71
CA TYR A 123 3.53 0.40 3.15
C TYR A 123 4.16 1.77 3.50
N MET A 124 5.22 1.76 4.31
CA MET A 124 5.93 2.98 4.70
C MET A 124 6.63 3.67 3.53
N ALA A 125 7.35 2.91 2.72
CA ALA A 125 8.08 3.43 1.56
C ALA A 125 7.14 4.07 0.53
N SER A 126 6.02 3.40 0.22
CA SER A 126 5.01 3.90 -0.71
C SER A 126 4.26 5.11 -0.17
N GLY A 127 3.92 5.14 1.14
CA GLY A 127 3.30 6.33 1.75
C GLY A 127 4.20 7.56 1.70
N VAL A 128 5.49 7.38 1.99
CA VAL A 128 6.50 8.45 1.92
C VAL A 128 6.73 8.90 0.48
N LEU A 129 6.92 7.96 -0.46
CA LEU A 129 7.15 8.32 -1.86
C LEU A 129 5.91 8.98 -2.48
N SER A 130 4.70 8.50 -2.15
CA SER A 130 3.45 9.16 -2.53
C SER A 130 3.41 10.61 -2.07
N SER A 131 3.58 10.84 -0.77
CA SER A 131 3.53 12.20 -0.20
C SER A 131 4.62 13.10 -0.81
N PHE A 132 5.81 12.56 -1.05
CA PHE A 132 6.90 13.29 -1.68
C PHE A 132 6.61 13.62 -3.16
N THR A 133 6.12 12.66 -3.95
CA THR A 133 5.78 12.86 -5.37
C THR A 133 4.67 13.89 -5.52
N SER A 134 3.62 13.80 -4.70
CA SER A 134 2.54 14.79 -4.67
C SER A 134 3.06 16.20 -4.33
N LEU A 135 3.85 16.31 -3.25
CA LEU A 135 4.47 17.56 -2.85
C LEU A 135 5.32 18.17 -3.97
N ALA A 136 6.23 17.37 -4.54
CA ALA A 136 7.12 17.81 -5.60
C ALA A 136 6.32 18.28 -6.83
N ALA A 137 5.33 17.51 -7.27
CA ALA A 137 4.49 17.87 -8.41
C ALA A 137 3.74 19.19 -8.17
N HIS A 138 3.14 19.38 -6.99
CA HIS A 138 2.41 20.58 -6.67
C HIS A 138 3.30 21.82 -6.48
N VAL A 139 4.49 21.66 -5.91
CA VAL A 139 5.47 22.76 -5.81
C VAL A 139 5.97 23.18 -7.19
N LEU A 140 6.34 22.21 -8.04
CA LEU A 140 6.81 22.48 -9.41
C LEU A 140 5.72 23.13 -10.28
N ALA A 141 4.45 22.77 -10.06
CA ALA A 141 3.31 23.39 -10.72
C ALA A 141 2.88 24.74 -10.11
N GLY A 142 3.59 25.26 -9.10
CA GLY A 142 3.26 26.51 -8.42
C GLY A 142 2.02 26.46 -7.52
N ASN A 143 1.46 25.27 -7.25
CA ASN A 143 0.30 25.09 -6.40
C ASN A 143 0.68 24.97 -4.91
N LEU A 144 1.04 26.10 -4.30
CA LEU A 144 1.52 26.14 -2.92
C LEU A 144 0.40 25.97 -1.87
N ARG A 145 -0.86 26.13 -2.26
CA ARG A 145 -2.02 25.98 -1.35
C ARG A 145 -2.50 24.53 -1.20
N TYR A 146 -1.88 23.60 -1.92
CA TYR A 146 -2.26 22.20 -1.84
C TYR A 146 -1.92 21.60 -0.48
N THR A 147 -2.85 20.79 0.03
CA THR A 147 -2.65 20.01 1.25
C THR A 147 -3.08 18.57 1.02
N SER A 148 -2.32 17.61 1.55
CA SER A 148 -2.68 16.20 1.48
C SER A 148 -2.41 15.45 2.79
N LEU A 149 -3.25 14.43 2.99
CA LEU A 149 -3.21 13.48 4.08
C LEU A 149 -4.03 12.25 3.69
N GLY A 150 -3.58 11.07 4.07
CA GLY A 150 -4.27 9.82 3.80
C GLY A 150 -3.31 8.65 3.60
N ALA A 151 -3.80 7.45 3.87
CA ALA A 151 -3.05 6.21 3.64
C ALA A 151 -3.08 5.74 2.17
N SER A 152 -3.78 6.44 1.28
CA SER A 152 -4.11 5.93 -0.05
C SER A 152 -2.88 5.63 -0.89
N GLY A 153 -1.84 6.48 -0.84
CA GLY A 153 -0.56 6.21 -1.50
C GLY A 153 0.15 4.95 -1.02
N ALA A 154 0.08 4.66 0.29
CA ALA A 154 0.62 3.43 0.85
C ALA A 154 -0.19 2.20 0.38
N VAL A 155 -1.53 2.33 0.34
CA VAL A 155 -2.43 1.29 -0.19
C VAL A 155 -2.19 1.05 -1.69
N CYS A 156 -2.06 2.09 -2.51
CA CYS A 156 -1.68 1.98 -3.92
C CYS A 156 -0.36 1.23 -4.09
N GLY A 157 0.60 1.48 -3.21
CA GLY A 157 1.84 0.72 -3.14
C GLY A 157 1.64 -0.77 -2.90
N LEU A 158 0.83 -1.13 -1.91
CA LEU A 158 0.51 -2.54 -1.62
C LEU A 158 -0.23 -3.21 -2.79
N VAL A 159 -1.18 -2.52 -3.42
CA VAL A 159 -1.88 -2.99 -4.63
C VAL A 159 -0.88 -3.27 -5.76
N ALA A 160 0.02 -2.31 -6.05
CA ALA A 160 1.04 -2.50 -7.08
C ALA A 160 2.00 -3.65 -6.76
N THR A 161 2.43 -3.78 -5.50
CA THR A 161 3.27 -4.92 -5.09
C THR A 161 2.56 -6.24 -5.30
N TRP A 162 1.30 -6.36 -4.89
CA TRP A 162 0.51 -7.57 -5.07
C TRP A 162 0.39 -7.96 -6.55
N LEU A 163 -0.05 -7.01 -7.38
CA LEU A 163 -0.19 -7.22 -8.83
C LEU A 163 1.14 -7.52 -9.51
N MET A 164 2.25 -6.95 -9.02
CA MET A 164 3.57 -7.20 -9.59
C MET A 164 4.14 -8.57 -9.17
N VAL A 165 4.04 -8.95 -7.89
CA VAL A 165 4.48 -10.28 -7.42
C VAL A 165 3.69 -11.38 -8.11
N ARG A 166 2.40 -11.13 -8.37
CA ARG A 166 1.48 -12.03 -9.05
C ARG A 166 1.22 -11.62 -10.50
N SER A 167 2.21 -11.02 -11.17
CA SER A 167 1.98 -10.43 -12.50
C SER A 167 1.53 -11.42 -13.58
N ASN A 168 1.81 -12.71 -13.38
CA ASN A 168 1.45 -13.78 -14.30
C ASN A 168 0.13 -14.47 -13.94
N ASP A 169 -0.38 -14.21 -12.73
CA ASP A 169 -1.64 -14.78 -12.26
C ASP A 169 -2.79 -14.08 -12.97
N VAL A 170 -3.81 -14.85 -13.32
CA VAL A 170 -5.07 -14.35 -13.88
C VAL A 170 -6.04 -14.18 -12.73
N PHE A 171 -6.53 -12.95 -12.55
CA PHE A 171 -7.53 -12.64 -11.54
C PHE A 171 -8.92 -12.70 -12.14
N THR A 172 -9.83 -13.38 -11.45
CA THR A 172 -11.27 -13.38 -11.71
C THR A 172 -11.95 -12.51 -10.65
N PHE A 173 -12.87 -11.65 -11.08
CA PHE A 173 -13.58 -10.75 -10.18
C PHE A 173 -14.94 -11.35 -9.83
N TYR A 174 -15.02 -12.07 -8.71
CA TYR A 174 -16.22 -12.81 -8.29
C TYR A 174 -17.48 -11.96 -8.07
N PHE A 175 -17.37 -10.62 -8.05
CA PHE A 175 -18.51 -9.71 -7.95
C PHE A 175 -19.14 -9.35 -9.32
N LEU A 176 -18.56 -9.81 -10.43
CA LEU A 176 -19.12 -9.62 -11.76
C LEU A 176 -20.09 -10.76 -12.11
N PRO A 177 -21.20 -10.48 -12.83
CA PRO A 177 -22.05 -11.50 -13.44
C PRO A 177 -21.22 -12.55 -14.20
N ARG A 178 -21.61 -13.83 -14.14
CA ARG A 178 -20.83 -14.95 -14.74
C ARG A 178 -20.60 -14.78 -16.24
N GLU A 179 -21.49 -14.05 -16.90
CA GLU A 179 -21.43 -13.72 -18.33
C GLU A 179 -20.28 -12.75 -18.66
N LEU A 180 -19.82 -11.96 -17.68
CA LEU A 180 -18.68 -11.05 -17.80
C LEU A 180 -17.37 -11.69 -17.29
N ASP A 181 -17.45 -12.83 -16.62
CA ASP A 181 -16.32 -13.53 -15.99
C ASP A 181 -15.36 -14.15 -17.03
N GLU A 182 -15.84 -14.41 -18.25
CA GLU A 182 -14.99 -14.78 -19.38
C GLU A 182 -14.29 -13.57 -20.03
N ILE A 183 -14.84 -12.36 -19.86
CA ILE A 183 -14.36 -11.12 -20.49
C ILE A 183 -13.35 -10.41 -19.59
N VAL A 184 -13.48 -10.50 -18.26
CA VAL A 184 -12.65 -9.78 -17.29
C VAL A 184 -11.63 -10.71 -16.61
N LYS A 185 -11.01 -11.59 -17.40
CA LYS A 185 -9.77 -12.29 -17.01
C LYS A 185 -8.60 -11.42 -17.39
N ALA A 186 -7.96 -10.81 -16.41
CA ALA A 186 -6.79 -9.99 -16.63
C ALA A 186 -5.60 -10.50 -15.81
N ARG A 187 -4.42 -10.50 -16.44
CA ARG A 187 -3.17 -10.75 -15.73
C ARG A 187 -2.91 -9.64 -14.74
N GLY A 188 -2.24 -9.94 -13.62
CA GLY A 188 -1.84 -8.92 -12.64
C GLY A 188 -1.11 -7.72 -13.27
N SER A 189 -0.22 -7.98 -14.24
CA SER A 189 0.46 -6.92 -14.99
C SER A 189 -0.49 -6.04 -15.80
N THR A 190 -1.51 -6.63 -16.44
CA THR A 190 -2.52 -5.92 -17.21
C THR A 190 -3.36 -5.02 -16.30
N ILE A 191 -3.79 -5.54 -15.14
CA ILE A 191 -4.55 -4.76 -14.15
C ILE A 191 -3.70 -3.59 -13.64
N LEU A 192 -2.44 -3.85 -13.30
CA LEU A 192 -1.52 -2.80 -12.83
C LEU A 192 -1.32 -1.72 -13.90
N ALA A 193 -1.08 -2.12 -15.15
CA ALA A 193 -0.94 -1.18 -16.26
C ALA A 193 -2.21 -0.36 -16.49
N ALA A 194 -3.39 -0.97 -16.36
CA ALA A 194 -4.67 -0.28 -16.51
C ALA A 194 -4.88 0.77 -15.39
N VAL A 195 -4.64 0.42 -14.13
CA VAL A 195 -4.80 1.33 -13.00
C VAL A 195 -3.79 2.48 -13.06
N VAL A 196 -2.52 2.20 -13.36
CA VAL A 196 -1.49 3.24 -13.52
C VAL A 196 -1.78 4.11 -14.75
N GLY A 197 -2.21 3.50 -15.85
CA GLY A 197 -2.60 4.22 -17.07
C GLY A 197 -3.78 5.16 -16.82
N PHE A 198 -4.77 4.74 -16.05
CA PHE A 198 -5.90 5.58 -15.65
C PHE A 198 -5.47 6.79 -14.82
N GLU A 199 -4.54 6.62 -13.88
CA GLU A 199 -3.97 7.73 -13.11
C GLU A 199 -3.22 8.72 -14.01
N ILE A 200 -2.39 8.22 -14.94
CA ILE A 200 -1.66 9.06 -15.90
C ILE A 200 -2.63 9.84 -16.79
N ILE A 201 -3.67 9.18 -17.32
CA ILE A 201 -4.72 9.84 -18.12
C ILE A 201 -5.42 10.90 -17.25
N SER A 202 -5.72 10.61 -15.99
CA SER A 202 -6.36 11.56 -15.08
C SER A 202 -5.48 12.76 -14.73
N ILE A 203 -4.16 12.60 -14.73
CA ILE A 203 -3.19 13.69 -14.54
C ILE A 203 -3.06 14.55 -15.80
N LEU A 204 -2.98 13.92 -16.97
CA LEU A 204 -2.77 14.62 -18.26
C LEU A 204 -4.06 15.23 -18.82
N SER A 205 -5.22 14.72 -18.42
CA SER A 205 -6.50 15.20 -18.88
C SER A 205 -6.80 16.60 -18.34
N PRO A 206 -7.30 17.52 -19.19
CA PRO A 206 -7.84 18.79 -18.71
C PRO A 206 -9.12 18.61 -17.88
N TRP A 207 -9.79 17.46 -18.03
CA TRP A 207 -10.96 17.07 -17.27
C TRP A 207 -10.51 16.42 -15.96
N LYS A 208 -10.78 17.09 -14.83
CA LYS A 208 -10.52 16.54 -13.49
C LYS A 208 -11.53 15.42 -13.20
N PHE A 209 -11.26 14.23 -13.74
CA PHE A 209 -12.09 13.04 -13.54
C PHE A 209 -12.23 12.66 -12.05
N THR A 210 -11.22 12.97 -11.25
CA THR A 210 -11.18 12.70 -9.81
C THR A 210 -10.71 13.93 -9.03
N ARG A 211 -11.19 14.09 -7.79
CA ARG A 211 -10.64 15.05 -6.80
C ARG A 211 -9.54 14.41 -5.94
N LEU A 212 -8.89 13.37 -6.46
CA LEU A 212 -7.91 12.57 -5.73
C LEU A 212 -6.50 13.09 -5.97
N ASP A 213 -5.58 12.74 -5.08
CA ASP A 213 -4.15 13.04 -5.19
C ASP A 213 -3.48 12.08 -6.17
N ASN A 214 -3.78 12.25 -7.47
CA ASN A 214 -3.32 11.33 -8.52
C ASN A 214 -1.78 11.28 -8.60
N TRP A 215 -1.10 12.40 -8.34
CA TRP A 215 0.37 12.46 -8.27
C TRP A 215 0.91 11.64 -7.10
N GLY A 216 0.27 11.74 -5.93
CA GLY A 216 0.61 10.89 -4.79
C GLY A 216 0.39 9.41 -5.09
N HIS A 217 -0.78 9.04 -5.62
CA HIS A 217 -1.09 7.66 -5.98
C HIS A 217 -0.06 7.08 -6.96
N LEU A 218 0.34 7.84 -7.98
CA LEU A 218 1.38 7.43 -8.92
C LEU A 218 2.72 7.15 -8.22
N GLY A 219 3.14 8.01 -7.28
CA GLY A 219 4.32 7.78 -6.45
C GLY A 219 4.22 6.49 -5.62
N GLY A 220 3.04 6.22 -5.05
CA GLY A 220 2.74 4.97 -4.35
C GLY A 220 2.87 3.73 -5.24
N TYR A 221 2.23 3.75 -6.42
CA TYR A 221 2.30 2.67 -7.41
C TYR A 221 3.72 2.41 -7.89
N ILE A 222 4.52 3.44 -8.16
CA ILE A 222 5.92 3.31 -8.57
C ILE A 222 6.74 2.58 -7.48
N ALA A 223 6.65 3.04 -6.23
CA ALA A 223 7.34 2.39 -5.10
C ALA A 223 6.92 0.92 -4.95
N GLY A 224 5.61 0.65 -5.01
CA GLY A 224 5.05 -0.68 -4.86
C GLY A 224 5.45 -1.62 -6.00
N ALA A 225 5.40 -1.16 -7.25
CA ALA A 225 5.76 -1.95 -8.43
C ALA A 225 7.26 -2.26 -8.44
N ALA A 226 8.11 -1.29 -8.15
CA ALA A 226 9.56 -1.50 -8.05
C ALA A 226 9.92 -2.52 -6.95
N SER A 227 9.30 -2.37 -5.77
CA SER A 227 9.51 -3.29 -4.65
C SER A 227 8.99 -4.70 -4.97
N GLY A 228 7.80 -4.80 -5.57
CA GLY A 228 7.22 -6.07 -6.00
C GLY A 228 8.06 -6.78 -7.06
N TYR A 229 8.62 -6.03 -8.03
CA TYR A 229 9.51 -6.59 -9.04
C TYR A 229 10.78 -7.16 -8.42
N ALA A 230 11.42 -6.40 -7.52
CA ALA A 230 12.61 -6.86 -6.81
C ALA A 230 12.34 -8.10 -5.94
N LEU A 231 11.19 -8.15 -5.26
CA LEU A 231 10.77 -9.31 -4.47
C LEU A 231 10.49 -10.53 -5.34
N LYS A 232 9.74 -10.36 -6.43
CA LYS A 232 9.47 -11.44 -7.39
C LYS A 232 10.75 -12.08 -7.90
N ALA A 233 11.72 -11.26 -8.33
CA ALA A 233 13.01 -11.74 -8.82
C ALA A 233 13.78 -12.54 -7.76
N ARG A 234 13.74 -12.11 -6.49
CA ARG A 234 14.34 -12.84 -5.36
C ARG A 234 13.63 -14.19 -5.11
N MET A 235 12.31 -14.19 -5.07
CA MET A 235 11.50 -15.41 -4.87
C MET A 235 11.74 -16.44 -5.98
N GLU A 236 11.83 -16.00 -7.23
CA GLU A 236 12.15 -16.88 -8.37
C GLU A 236 13.55 -17.47 -8.29
N LYS A 237 14.56 -16.66 -7.90
CA LYS A 237 15.93 -17.13 -7.68
C LYS A 237 16.00 -18.20 -6.60
N ASP A 238 15.29 -17.99 -5.48
CA ASP A 238 15.27 -18.94 -4.37
C ASP A 238 14.54 -20.24 -4.74
N ARG A 239 13.43 -20.16 -5.50
CA ARG A 239 12.74 -21.32 -6.06
C ARG A 239 13.64 -22.14 -6.98
N ARG A 240 14.40 -21.48 -7.86
CA ARG A 240 15.36 -22.15 -8.78
C ARG A 240 16.47 -22.86 -7.99
N LYS A 241 17.07 -22.19 -6.99
CA LYS A 241 18.10 -22.79 -6.13
C LYS A 241 17.59 -24.03 -5.40
N LYS A 242 16.39 -23.97 -4.80
CA LYS A 242 15.78 -25.12 -4.13
C LYS A 242 15.56 -26.28 -5.10
N ARG A 243 15.01 -26.02 -6.30
CA ARG A 243 14.81 -27.07 -7.32
C ARG A 243 16.12 -27.74 -7.74
N SER A 244 17.18 -26.96 -7.98
CA SER A 244 18.50 -27.51 -8.32
C SER A 244 19.08 -28.34 -7.17
N TRP A 245 18.96 -27.87 -5.92
CA TRP A 245 19.44 -28.62 -4.76
C TRP A 245 18.73 -29.96 -4.59
N TRP A 246 17.40 -29.97 -4.73
CA TRP A 246 16.63 -31.22 -4.67
C TRP A 246 16.93 -32.16 -5.84
N GLY A 247 17.12 -31.64 -7.06
CA GLY A 247 17.52 -32.44 -8.22
C GLY A 247 18.84 -33.18 -7.97
N ASN A 248 19.82 -32.49 -7.39
CA ASN A 248 21.12 -33.07 -7.05
C ASN A 248 21.10 -34.09 -5.90
N LEU A 249 20.02 -34.17 -5.10
CA LEU A 249 19.87 -35.16 -4.02
C LEU A 249 19.11 -36.41 -4.46
N THR A 250 18.45 -36.35 -5.62
CA THR A 250 17.64 -37.44 -6.17
C THR A 250 18.32 -38.17 -7.34
N GLU A 251 19.51 -37.70 -7.75
CA GLU A 251 20.44 -38.38 -8.67
C GLU A 251 21.53 -39.12 -7.87
#